data_AF-A0A7X8BM57-F1
#
_entry.id   AF-A0A7X8BM57-F1
#
_cell.length_a   1.000
_cell.length_b   1.000
_cell.length_c   1.000
_cell.angle_alpha   90.00
_cell.angle_beta   90.00
_cell.angle_gamma   90.00
#
_symmetry.space_group_name_H-M   'P 1'
#
loop_
_entity.id
_entity.type
_entity.pdbx_description
1 polymer ?
#
loop_
_entity_poly.entity_id
_entity_poly.type
_entity_poly.pdbx_seq_one_letter_code
_entity_poly.pdbx_strand_id
1 'polypeptide(L)'
;MRKIILAVIAVAMIAATPIMAQSLPGTWKGTGEGICPPPFPTPLPVMMNPWQNWKGEIPATGTSFKGSWYDGPGYKGNFSGLILLSTPTFAVCNGQWTVINPYTDPPQEIVMGNFTMRFYYADLTCKGEWYTSSAVYRGTMEGAQVD
;
A
#
# COMPACT_ATOMS: atom_id res chain seq x y z
N MET A 1 53.79 41.50 24.83
CA MET A 1 52.59 40.67 25.10
C MET A 1 52.64 39.44 24.20
N ARG A 2 52.72 38.24 24.78
CA ARG A 2 52.81 36.98 24.03
C ARG A 2 51.42 36.57 23.54
N LYS A 3 51.34 36.24 22.25
CA LYS A 3 50.17 35.68 21.57
C LYS A 3 49.99 34.22 22.01
N ILE A 4 48.82 33.82 22.51
CA ILE A 4 48.43 32.41 22.61
C ILE A 4 46.96 32.24 22.19
N ILE A 5 46.81 31.85 20.92
CA ILE A 5 45.99 30.76 20.36
C ILE A 5 44.48 30.73 20.66
N LEU A 6 43.72 30.98 19.59
CA LEU A 6 42.31 30.60 19.40
C LEU A 6 42.12 29.09 19.60
N ALA A 7 41.15 28.71 20.43
CA ALA A 7 40.49 27.41 20.32
C ALA A 7 39.12 27.61 19.66
N VAL A 8 39.08 27.51 18.33
CA VAL A 8 37.82 27.34 17.59
C VAL A 8 37.43 25.87 17.74
N ILE A 9 36.47 25.59 18.61
CA ILE A 9 35.80 24.29 18.62
C ILE A 9 34.86 24.29 17.42
N ALA A 10 35.39 23.86 16.27
CA ALA A 10 34.58 23.47 15.14
C ALA A 10 33.90 22.14 15.50
N VAL A 11 32.75 22.20 16.17
CA VAL A 11 31.85 21.06 16.23
C VAL A 11 31.21 20.95 14.85
N ALA A 12 31.92 20.24 13.96
CA ALA A 12 31.32 19.63 12.79
C ALA A 12 30.33 18.58 13.31
N MET A 13 29.11 19.01 13.67
CA MET A 13 27.97 18.12 13.58
C MET A 13 27.74 17.91 12.09
N ILE A 14 28.48 16.94 11.54
CA ILE A 14 28.00 16.15 10.43
C ILE A 14 26.71 15.54 10.97
N ALA A 15 25.60 16.25 10.78
CA ALA A 15 24.31 15.58 10.72
C ALA A 15 24.49 14.58 9.57
N ALA A 16 24.83 13.35 9.92
CA ALA A 16 24.50 12.22 9.09
C ALA A 16 22.98 12.24 9.02
N THR A 17 22.43 13.04 8.11
CA THR A 17 21.21 12.63 7.41
C THR A 17 21.50 11.19 7.01
N PRO A 18 20.71 10.20 7.44
CA PRO A 18 20.78 8.93 6.73
C PRO A 18 20.39 9.25 5.29
N ILE A 19 21.41 9.42 4.44
CA ILE A 19 21.34 9.48 2.99
C ILE A 19 20.98 8.07 2.56
N MET A 20 19.72 7.72 2.77
CA MET A 20 18.94 6.69 2.13
C MET A 20 17.51 7.18 2.35
N ALA A 21 17.08 8.08 1.46
CA ALA A 21 15.66 8.28 1.20
C ALA A 21 15.12 6.91 0.79
N GLN A 22 14.73 6.09 1.76
CA GLN A 22 14.07 4.81 1.53
C GLN A 22 12.74 5.19 0.88
N SER A 23 12.65 5.05 -0.44
CA SER A 23 11.59 5.60 -1.29
C SER A 23 10.28 4.86 -1.12
N LEU A 24 9.84 4.64 0.12
CA LEU A 24 8.51 4.12 0.41
C LEU A 24 7.42 5.08 -0.10
N PRO A 25 7.52 6.42 0.10
CA PRO A 25 6.56 7.35 -0.50
C PRO A 25 6.59 7.30 -2.03
N GLY A 26 5.42 7.42 -2.65
CA GLY A 26 5.23 7.42 -4.10
C GLY A 26 4.07 6.53 -4.52
N THR A 27 3.88 6.43 -5.83
CA THR A 27 2.87 5.58 -6.45
C THR A 27 3.40 4.17 -6.64
N TRP A 28 2.55 3.21 -6.32
CA TRP A 28 2.76 1.79 -6.50
C TRP A 28 1.67 1.24 -7.43
N LYS A 29 2.04 0.32 -8.32
CA LYS A 29 1.09 -0.38 -9.19
C LYS A 29 1.45 -1.84 -9.29
N GLY A 30 0.46 -2.67 -9.59
CA GLY A 30 0.70 -4.08 -9.82
C GLY A 30 -0.54 -4.87 -10.12
N THR A 31 -0.43 -6.17 -9.88
CA THR A 31 -1.44 -7.18 -10.18
C THR A 31 -1.62 -8.08 -8.96
N GLY A 32 -2.59 -8.97 -9.04
CA GLY A 32 -2.93 -9.89 -7.98
C GLY A 32 -3.70 -11.08 -8.52
N GLU A 33 -3.77 -12.11 -7.70
CA GLU A 33 -4.51 -13.33 -7.98
C GLU A 33 -5.58 -13.57 -6.92
N GLY A 34 -6.48 -14.50 -7.23
CA GLY A 34 -7.58 -14.90 -6.36
C GLY A 34 -8.93 -14.38 -6.88
N ILE A 35 -9.98 -15.04 -6.42
CA ILE A 35 -11.36 -14.79 -6.87
C ILE A 35 -12.29 -14.79 -5.67
N CYS A 36 -13.37 -14.02 -5.73
CA CYS A 36 -14.44 -14.08 -4.73
C CYS A 36 -15.79 -13.69 -5.34
N PRO A 37 -16.92 -14.13 -4.75
CA PRO A 37 -18.22 -13.65 -5.17
C PRO A 37 -18.37 -12.15 -4.88
N PRO A 38 -19.14 -11.42 -5.69
CA PRO A 38 -19.50 -10.04 -5.41
C PRO A 38 -20.43 -9.97 -4.18
N PRO A 39 -20.50 -8.82 -3.49
CA PRO A 39 -21.37 -8.65 -2.33
C PRO A 39 -22.84 -8.65 -2.75
N PHE A 40 -23.73 -9.05 -1.83
CA PHE A 40 -25.17 -8.94 -2.04
C PHE A 40 -25.64 -7.46 -1.92
N PRO A 41 -26.66 -7.02 -2.67
CA PRO A 41 -27.36 -7.70 -3.76
C PRO A 41 -26.70 -7.40 -5.12
N THR A 42 -25.81 -8.28 -5.59
CA THR A 42 -25.30 -8.22 -6.97
C THR A 42 -26.10 -9.19 -7.83
N PRO A 43 -26.77 -8.75 -8.91
CA PRO A 43 -27.73 -9.56 -9.67
C PRO A 43 -27.11 -10.67 -10.54
N LEU A 44 -25.78 -10.68 -10.75
CA LEU A 44 -25.11 -11.64 -11.61
C LEU A 44 -24.06 -12.46 -10.84
N PRO A 45 -23.96 -13.79 -11.06
CA PRO A 45 -23.00 -14.66 -10.40
C PRO A 45 -21.60 -14.59 -11.04
N VAL A 46 -21.18 -13.41 -11.48
CA VAL A 46 -19.82 -13.24 -12.04
C VAL A 46 -18.87 -13.06 -10.87
N MET A 47 -17.98 -14.04 -10.68
CA MET A 47 -16.89 -13.94 -9.71
C MET A 47 -16.04 -12.71 -10.03
N MET A 48 -15.68 -11.98 -8.99
CA MET A 48 -14.74 -10.87 -9.09
C MET A 48 -13.31 -11.40 -8.99
N ASN A 49 -12.37 -10.67 -9.58
CA ASN A 49 -10.93 -10.89 -9.40
C ASN A 49 -10.33 -9.67 -8.68
N PRO A 50 -10.47 -9.58 -7.34
CA PRO A 50 -9.92 -8.46 -6.59
C PRO A 50 -8.43 -8.29 -6.90
N TRP A 51 -7.99 -7.03 -6.99
CA TRP A 51 -6.58 -6.70 -7.21
C TRP A 51 -5.99 -7.21 -8.53
N GLN A 52 -6.78 -7.71 -9.49
CA GLN A 52 -6.26 -8.11 -10.81
C GLN A 52 -5.37 -7.03 -11.42
N ASN A 53 -5.79 -5.77 -11.29
CA ASN A 53 -4.95 -4.60 -11.44
C ASN A 53 -5.20 -3.65 -10.28
N TRP A 54 -4.16 -2.95 -9.82
CA TRP A 54 -4.29 -1.96 -8.77
C TRP A 54 -3.29 -0.82 -8.90
N LYS A 55 -3.66 0.33 -8.32
CA LYS A 55 -2.79 1.51 -8.16
C LYS A 55 -2.99 2.06 -6.76
N GLY A 56 -1.92 2.26 -6.03
CA GLY A 56 -1.93 2.89 -4.73
C GLY A 56 -0.83 3.94 -4.57
N GLU A 57 -0.92 4.67 -3.48
CA GLU A 57 -0.02 5.75 -3.13
C GLU A 57 0.33 5.66 -1.65
N ILE A 58 1.61 5.89 -1.37
CA ILE A 58 2.09 6.19 -0.02
C ILE A 58 2.48 7.68 -0.01
N PRO A 59 1.83 8.52 0.80
CA PRO A 59 2.15 9.95 0.85
C PRO A 59 3.56 10.18 1.40
N ALA A 60 4.07 11.40 1.26
CA ALA A 60 5.39 11.80 1.76
C ALA A 60 5.61 11.51 3.26
N THR A 61 4.54 11.44 4.06
CA THR A 61 4.61 11.08 5.48
C THR A 61 4.96 9.62 5.72
N GLY A 62 4.78 8.73 4.73
CA GLY A 62 5.07 7.30 4.85
C GLY A 62 4.12 6.55 5.79
N THR A 63 2.97 7.13 6.17
CA THR A 63 2.13 6.62 7.27
C THR A 63 1.00 5.70 6.82
N SER A 64 0.59 5.76 5.55
CA SER A 64 -0.55 5.00 5.04
C SER A 64 -0.34 4.57 3.60
N PHE A 65 -1.02 3.51 3.18
CA PHE A 65 -1.10 3.10 1.79
C PHE A 65 -2.57 3.07 1.37
N LYS A 66 -2.91 3.80 0.31
CA LYS A 66 -4.29 3.94 -0.16
C LYS A 66 -4.34 3.85 -1.68
N GLY A 67 -5.45 3.39 -2.23
CA GLY A 67 -5.59 3.29 -3.67
C GLY A 67 -6.86 2.61 -4.12
N SER A 68 -6.85 2.18 -5.37
CA SER A 68 -7.96 1.49 -6.00
C SER A 68 -7.51 0.26 -6.77
N TRP A 69 -8.42 -0.69 -6.89
CA TRP A 69 -8.26 -1.90 -7.68
C TRP A 69 -9.40 -2.01 -8.69
N TYR A 70 -9.16 -2.76 -9.76
CA TYR A 70 -10.14 -3.05 -10.78
C TYR A 70 -9.84 -4.39 -11.46
N ASP A 71 -10.88 -5.01 -12.01
CA ASP A 71 -10.77 -6.23 -12.79
C ASP A 71 -11.35 -6.06 -14.22
N GLY A 72 -11.07 -7.03 -15.08
CA GLY A 72 -11.54 -7.07 -16.46
C GLY A 72 -13.07 -7.12 -16.60
N PRO A 73 -13.80 -7.89 -15.75
CA PRO A 73 -15.26 -7.84 -15.68
C PRO A 73 -15.85 -6.47 -15.30
N GLY A 74 -15.06 -5.52 -14.80
CA GLY A 74 -15.47 -4.15 -14.49
C GLY A 74 -15.81 -3.92 -13.02
N TYR A 75 -15.57 -4.89 -12.15
CA TYR A 75 -15.58 -4.65 -10.71
C TYR A 75 -14.39 -3.79 -10.32
N LYS A 76 -14.60 -2.97 -9.31
CA LYS A 76 -13.61 -2.05 -8.78
C LYS A 76 -13.91 -1.72 -7.34
N GLY A 77 -12.90 -1.24 -6.65
CA GLY A 77 -13.05 -0.77 -5.28
C GLY A 77 -11.81 -0.03 -4.82
N ASN A 78 -11.79 0.26 -3.52
CA ASN A 78 -10.69 0.98 -2.90
C ASN A 78 -10.01 0.11 -1.85
N PHE A 79 -8.85 0.57 -1.42
CA PHE A 79 -8.16 0.01 -0.26
C PHE A 79 -7.49 1.12 0.53
N SER A 80 -7.36 0.90 1.84
CA SER A 80 -6.65 1.81 2.73
C SER A 80 -6.07 1.02 3.90
N GLY A 81 -4.80 1.27 4.20
CA GLY A 81 -4.10 0.66 5.32
C GLY A 81 -3.09 1.61 5.97
N LEU A 82 -2.64 1.23 7.15
CA LEU A 82 -1.61 1.92 7.92
C LEU A 82 -0.30 1.18 7.84
N ILE A 83 0.81 1.92 7.74
CA ILE A 83 2.15 1.36 7.85
C ILE A 83 2.44 1.16 9.34
N LEU A 84 2.43 -0.10 9.78
CA LEU A 84 2.52 -0.46 11.20
C LEU A 84 3.95 -0.77 11.64
N LEU A 85 4.79 -1.20 10.70
CA LEU A 85 6.18 -1.57 10.94
C LEU A 85 7.03 -1.05 9.79
N SER A 86 8.15 -0.43 10.13
CA SER A 86 9.20 -0.05 9.19
C SER A 86 10.53 -0.52 9.74
N THR A 87 11.25 -1.30 8.94
CA THR A 87 12.62 -1.78 9.20
C THR A 87 13.54 -1.19 8.13
N PRO A 88 14.87 -1.32 8.25
CA PRO A 88 15.78 -0.87 7.20
C PRO A 88 15.60 -1.54 5.83
N THR A 89 14.90 -2.68 5.75
CA THR A 89 14.75 -3.47 4.51
C THR A 89 13.33 -3.47 3.96
N PHE A 90 12.32 -3.33 4.82
CA PHE A 90 10.92 -3.32 4.40
C PHE A 90 10.00 -2.56 5.35
N ALA A 91 8.85 -2.13 4.81
CA ALA A 91 7.67 -1.72 5.56
C ALA A 91 6.54 -2.73 5.44
N VAL A 92 5.66 -2.79 6.44
CA VAL A 92 4.43 -3.59 6.43
C VAL A 92 3.22 -2.68 6.60
N CYS A 93 2.28 -2.81 5.68
CA CYS A 93 0.97 -2.17 5.71
C CYS A 93 -0.11 -3.21 6.01
N ASN A 94 -1.00 -2.90 6.95
CA ASN A 94 -2.23 -3.64 7.16
C ASN A 94 -3.42 -2.73 6.92
N GLY A 95 -4.44 -3.22 6.22
CA GLY A 95 -5.59 -2.40 5.87
C GLY A 95 -6.82 -3.19 5.49
N GLN A 96 -7.78 -2.48 4.96
CA GLN A 96 -9.03 -3.02 4.45
C GLN A 96 -9.20 -2.68 2.99
N TRP A 97 -9.94 -3.54 2.29
CA TRP A 97 -10.32 -3.33 0.91
C TRP A 97 -11.83 -3.44 0.76
N THR A 98 -12.33 -2.69 -0.22
CA THR A 98 -13.75 -2.52 -0.49
C THR A 98 -14.05 -2.89 -1.93
N VAL A 99 -15.33 -3.01 -2.24
CA VAL A 99 -15.84 -3.01 -3.61
C VAL A 99 -16.93 -1.97 -3.73
N ILE A 100 -17.00 -1.31 -4.87
CA ILE A 100 -18.09 -0.39 -5.21
C ILE A 100 -19.17 -1.22 -5.89
N ASN A 101 -20.34 -1.33 -5.27
CA ASN A 101 -21.53 -1.93 -5.84
C ASN A 101 -22.26 -0.90 -6.71
N PRO A 102 -22.26 -1.01 -8.05
CA PRO A 102 -22.93 -0.07 -8.93
C PRO A 102 -24.45 -0.32 -9.04
N TYR A 103 -24.97 -1.40 -8.45
CA TYR A 103 -26.37 -1.81 -8.54
C TYR A 103 -27.27 -1.17 -7.46
N THR A 104 -26.69 -0.36 -6.58
CA THR A 104 -27.42 0.48 -5.63
C THR A 104 -27.42 1.93 -6.10
N ASP A 105 -28.45 2.70 -5.72
CA ASP A 105 -28.50 4.15 -5.95
C ASP A 105 -28.60 4.89 -4.60
N PRO A 106 -27.54 5.62 -4.18
CA PRO A 106 -26.25 5.77 -4.86
C PRO A 106 -25.40 4.48 -4.83
N PRO A 107 -24.35 4.38 -5.66
CA PRO A 107 -23.40 3.27 -5.59
C PRO A 107 -22.83 3.14 -4.18
N GLN A 108 -22.88 1.93 -3.63
CA GLN A 108 -22.48 1.65 -2.26
C GLN A 108 -21.06 1.07 -2.22
N GLU A 109 -20.22 1.60 -1.34
CA GLU A 109 -18.93 0.99 -1.03
C GLU A 109 -19.09 -0.04 0.10
N ILE A 110 -18.67 -1.27 -0.16
CA ILE A 110 -18.85 -2.42 0.74
C ILE A 110 -17.48 -2.94 1.15
N VAL A 111 -17.24 -3.03 2.46
CA VAL A 111 -16.00 -3.62 3.00
C VAL A 111 -16.00 -5.12 2.72
N MET A 112 -15.01 -5.57 1.97
CA MET A 112 -14.88 -6.96 1.57
C MET A 112 -13.99 -7.76 2.50
N GLY A 113 -12.96 -7.14 3.07
CA GLY A 113 -12.13 -7.74 4.10
C GLY A 113 -10.80 -7.02 4.30
N ASN A 114 -9.80 -7.75 4.75
CA ASN A 114 -8.51 -7.20 5.15
C ASN A 114 -7.42 -7.55 4.13
N PHE A 115 -6.35 -6.76 4.12
CA PHE A 115 -5.13 -7.06 3.37
C PHE A 115 -3.89 -6.78 4.20
N THR A 116 -2.79 -7.42 3.84
CA THR A 116 -1.44 -7.14 4.33
C THR A 116 -0.51 -6.97 3.14
N MET A 117 0.34 -5.95 3.14
CA MET A 117 1.29 -5.66 2.07
C MET A 117 2.67 -5.37 2.66
N ARG A 118 3.71 -6.00 2.14
CA ARG A 118 5.10 -5.71 2.47
C ARG A 118 5.77 -4.99 1.30
N PHE A 119 6.41 -3.86 1.60
CA PHE A 119 7.15 -3.04 0.63
C PHE A 119 8.64 -3.22 0.87
N TYR A 120 9.39 -3.68 -0.14
CA TYR A 120 10.83 -3.93 -0.07
C TYR A 120 11.59 -2.76 -0.66
N TYR A 121 12.45 -2.12 0.13
CA TYR A 121 13.12 -0.89 -0.26
C TYR A 121 14.27 -1.09 -1.25
N ALA A 122 14.88 -2.27 -1.25
CA ALA A 122 16.02 -2.56 -2.13
C ALA A 122 15.61 -2.61 -3.61
N ASP A 123 14.49 -3.29 -3.88
CA ASP A 123 14.05 -3.58 -5.25
C ASP A 123 12.85 -2.72 -5.67
N LEU A 124 12.34 -1.87 -4.76
CA LEU A 124 11.13 -1.07 -4.95
C LEU A 124 9.93 -1.91 -5.40
N THR A 125 9.82 -3.10 -4.82
CA THR A 125 8.73 -4.05 -5.06
C THR A 125 7.87 -4.21 -3.81
N CYS A 126 6.64 -4.67 -4.01
CA CYS A 126 5.77 -5.03 -2.91
C CYS A 126 5.09 -6.38 -3.16
N LYS A 127 4.79 -7.08 -2.07
CA LYS A 127 4.05 -8.36 -2.08
C LYS A 127 3.09 -8.40 -0.90
N GLY A 128 1.91 -8.92 -1.11
CA GLY A 128 0.85 -8.93 -0.11
C GLY A 128 -0.18 -10.01 -0.36
N GLU A 129 -1.11 -10.09 0.59
CA GLU A 129 -2.22 -11.03 0.60
C GLU A 129 -3.50 -10.30 1.03
N TRP A 130 -4.62 -10.73 0.47
CA TRP A 130 -5.94 -10.23 0.83
C TRP A 130 -6.85 -11.39 1.22
N TYR A 131 -7.85 -11.08 2.05
CA TYR A 131 -8.84 -12.04 2.54
C TYR A 131 -10.21 -11.38 2.56
N THR A 132 -11.27 -12.13 2.30
CA THR A 132 -12.63 -11.66 2.61
C THR A 132 -12.87 -11.67 4.13
N SER A 133 -13.88 -10.95 4.62
CA SER A 133 -14.23 -10.91 6.04
C SER A 133 -14.55 -12.30 6.63
N SER A 134 -15.02 -13.23 5.79
CA SER A 134 -15.22 -14.65 6.17
C SER A 134 -13.94 -15.49 6.14
N ALA A 135 -12.83 -14.96 5.60
CA ALA A 135 -11.58 -15.63 5.31
C ALA A 135 -11.68 -16.87 4.40
N VAL A 136 -12.86 -17.16 3.84
CA VAL A 136 -13.09 -18.27 2.89
C VAL A 136 -12.37 -18.01 1.58
N TYR A 137 -12.39 -16.77 1.10
CA TYR A 137 -11.71 -16.35 -0.12
C TYR A 137 -10.48 -15.54 0.23
N ARG A 138 -9.41 -15.78 -0.51
CA ARG A 138 -8.12 -15.13 -0.35
C ARG A 138 -7.39 -15.06 -1.67
N GLY A 139 -6.37 -14.23 -1.71
CA GLY A 139 -5.50 -14.10 -2.86
C GLY A 139 -4.23 -13.32 -2.55
N THR A 140 -3.44 -13.10 -3.59
CA THR A 140 -2.13 -12.45 -3.51
C THR A 140 -2.15 -11.13 -4.28
N MET A 141 -1.19 -10.28 -3.96
CA MET A 141 -0.94 -9.02 -4.65
C MET A 141 0.56 -8.84 -4.77
N GLU A 142 1.02 -8.33 -5.89
CA GLU A 142 2.40 -7.89 -6.05
C GLU A 142 2.45 -6.65 -6.94
N GLY A 143 3.53 -5.88 -6.82
CA GLY A 143 3.71 -4.67 -7.61
C GLY A 143 5.06 -4.03 -7.43
N ALA A 144 5.21 -2.87 -8.04
CA ALA A 144 6.42 -2.05 -7.98
C ALA A 144 6.07 -0.57 -7.87
N GLN A 145 7.03 0.21 -7.37
CA GLN A 145 6.99 1.65 -7.46
C GLN A 145 7.12 2.09 -8.93
N VAL A 146 6.39 3.11 -9.34
CA VAL A 146 6.31 3.56 -10.75
C VAL A 146 6.61 5.05 -10.94
N ASP A 147 7.13 5.70 -9.91
CA ASP A 147 7.47 7.12 -9.88
C ASP A 147 8.98 7.32 -9.70
#